data_AF-A0A382QQK8-F1
#
_entry.id   AF-A0A382QQK8-F1
#
_cell.length_a   1.000
_cell.length_b   1.000
_cell.length_c   1.000
_cell.angle_alpha   90.00
_cell.angle_beta   90.00
_cell.angle_gamma   90.00
#
_symmetry.space_group_name_H-M   'P 1'
#
loop_
_entity.id
_entity.type
_entity.pdbx_description
1 polymer ?
#
loop_
_entity_poly.entity_id
_entity_poly.type
_entity_poly.pdbx_seq_one_letter_code
_entity_poly.pdbx_strand_id
1 'polypeptide(L)'
;MFIAPSIGLQNSILPQMEESRLTQLSNLVNPGRSKNHEQLESLSKQFESIFVQQLLKSMRSTVQKTGLFDSHATNMYESLHDEEMSKLMTKQKGIGLADIIYKDLARLEEKIEQARSIRGVSVQKMNPAIDLKG
;
A
#
# COMPACT_ATOMS: atom_id res chain seq x y z
N MET A 1 15.55 27.80 36.50
CA MET A 1 14.51 27.68 35.47
C MET A 1 15.20 27.88 34.12
N PHE A 2 15.52 26.79 33.43
CA PHE A 2 16.13 26.81 32.10
C PHE A 2 15.18 26.09 31.16
N ILE A 3 14.59 26.83 30.24
CA ILE A 3 13.66 26.33 29.23
C ILE A 3 14.54 25.90 28.05
N ALA A 4 14.62 24.60 27.80
CA ALA A 4 15.33 24.06 26.63
C ALA A 4 14.57 24.47 25.36
N PRO A 5 15.26 24.86 24.27
CA PRO A 5 14.61 25.11 23.00
C PRO A 5 14.03 23.81 22.43
N SER A 6 12.87 23.97 21.81
CA SER A 6 11.98 22.98 21.23
C SER A 6 12.71 21.91 20.40
N ILE A 7 12.38 20.66 20.70
CA ILE A 7 12.66 19.48 19.86
C ILE A 7 11.94 19.71 18.52
N GLY A 8 12.71 20.05 17.50
CA GLY A 8 12.28 20.07 16.11
C GLY A 8 11.96 18.63 15.67
N LEU A 9 10.69 18.41 15.37
CA LEU A 9 10.16 17.19 14.78
C LEU A 9 10.81 16.89 13.43
N GLN A 10 11.28 15.65 13.31
CA GLN A 10 10.98 14.74 12.21
C GLN A 10 11.05 15.33 10.79
N ASN A 11 12.16 15.11 10.10
CA ASN A 11 12.14 14.89 8.66
C ASN A 11 13.16 13.78 8.34
N SER A 12 12.79 12.56 8.76
CA SER A 12 13.48 11.35 8.31
C SER A 12 13.06 11.10 6.87
N ILE A 13 13.91 11.57 5.95
CA ILE A 13 14.13 11.21 4.55
C ILE A 13 13.38 9.95 4.05
N LEU A 14 12.06 10.01 3.97
CA LEU A 14 11.32 9.39 2.88
C LEU A 14 11.27 10.41 1.74
N PRO A 15 11.69 10.08 0.50
CA PRO A 15 11.40 10.92 -0.64
C PRO A 15 9.89 11.19 -0.67
N GLN A 16 9.43 12.43 -0.84
CA GLN A 16 7.99 12.78 -0.89
C GLN A 16 7.19 11.92 -1.88
N MET A 17 7.89 11.38 -2.89
CA MET A 17 7.36 10.42 -3.85
C MET A 17 6.96 9.06 -3.21
N GLU A 18 7.76 8.55 -2.27
CA GLU A 18 7.46 7.31 -1.54
C GLU A 18 6.24 7.49 -0.63
N GLU A 19 6.14 8.63 0.07
CA GLU A 19 4.96 8.94 0.88
C GLU A 19 3.68 9.04 0.05
N SER A 20 3.76 9.64 -1.14
CA SER A 20 2.64 9.70 -2.08
C SER A 20 2.20 8.29 -2.52
N ARG A 21 3.14 7.38 -2.80
CA ARG A 21 2.83 6.00 -3.21
C ARG A 21 2.23 5.17 -2.09
N LEU A 22 2.75 5.31 -0.86
CA LEU A 22 2.16 4.65 0.32
C LEU A 22 0.74 5.15 0.61
N THR A 23 0.51 6.45 0.41
CA THR A 23 -0.82 7.05 0.53
C THR A 23 -1.77 6.58 -0.58
N GLN A 24 -1.26 6.41 -1.81
CA GLN A 24 -2.04 5.84 -2.91
C GLN A 24 -2.41 4.37 -2.63
N LEU A 25 -1.46 3.56 -2.13
CA LEU A 25 -1.74 2.19 -1.72
C LEU A 25 -2.77 2.11 -0.60
N SER A 26 -2.65 2.92 0.46
CA SER A 26 -3.58 2.88 1.59
C SER A 26 -5.01 3.24 1.15
N ASN A 27 -5.15 4.20 0.24
CA ASN A 27 -6.42 4.56 -0.37
C ASN A 27 -7.00 3.44 -1.24
N LEU A 28 -6.15 2.66 -1.93
CA LEU A 28 -6.56 1.49 -2.72
C LEU A 28 -6.92 0.27 -1.84
N VAL A 29 -6.33 0.14 -0.65
CA VAL A 29 -6.63 -0.96 0.29
C VAL A 29 -7.94 -0.74 1.06
N ASN A 30 -8.45 0.49 1.13
CA ASN A 30 -9.61 0.86 1.95
C ASN A 30 -10.83 -0.10 1.79
N PRO A 31 -11.28 -0.79 2.86
CA PRO A 31 -12.34 -1.82 2.84
C PRO A 31 -13.76 -1.29 2.55
N GLY A 32 -13.91 0.02 2.35
CA GLY A 32 -15.20 0.66 2.02
C GLY A 32 -15.69 0.40 0.59
N ARG A 33 -14.79 0.05 -0.34
CA ARG A 33 -15.12 -0.23 -1.75
C ARG A 33 -14.94 -1.71 -2.04
N SER A 34 -15.98 -2.35 -2.57
CA SER A 34 -15.87 -3.72 -3.11
C SER A 34 -14.87 -3.69 -4.25
N LYS A 35 -13.81 -4.49 -4.14
CA LYS A 35 -12.73 -4.54 -5.13
C LYS A 35 -12.86 -5.78 -5.98
N ASN A 36 -12.77 -5.60 -7.28
CA ASN A 36 -12.78 -6.70 -8.22
C ASN A 36 -11.44 -7.47 -8.15
N HIS A 37 -11.46 -8.73 -8.59
CA HIS A 37 -10.27 -9.59 -8.65
C HIS A 37 -9.06 -8.91 -9.30
N GLU A 38 -9.28 -8.25 -10.44
CA GLU A 38 -8.24 -7.52 -11.18
C GLU A 38 -7.63 -6.35 -10.39
N GLN A 39 -8.44 -5.66 -9.57
CA GLN A 39 -7.97 -4.58 -8.72
C GLN A 39 -7.11 -5.11 -7.57
N LEU A 40 -7.48 -6.25 -6.99
CA LEU A 40 -6.69 -6.92 -5.96
C LEU A 40 -5.36 -7.43 -6.52
N GLU A 41 -5.36 -7.99 -7.73
CA GLU A 41 -4.14 -8.43 -8.41
C GLU A 41 -3.21 -7.25 -8.69
N SER A 42 -3.73 -6.16 -9.25
CA SER A 42 -2.99 -4.93 -9.51
C SER A 42 -2.40 -4.33 -8.23
N LEU A 43 -3.19 -4.30 -7.15
CA LEU A 43 -2.77 -3.80 -5.85
C LEU A 43 -1.64 -4.64 -5.25
N SER A 44 -1.74 -5.96 -5.38
CA SER A 44 -0.73 -6.89 -4.89
C SER A 44 0.60 -6.75 -5.63
N LYS A 45 0.55 -6.58 -6.96
CA LYS A 45 1.73 -6.26 -7.78
C LYS A 45 2.36 -4.90 -7.41
N GLN A 46 1.54 -3.89 -7.13
CA GLN A 46 2.05 -2.59 -6.69
C GLN A 46 2.75 -2.66 -5.34
N PHE A 47 2.22 -3.45 -4.41
CA PHE A 47 2.88 -3.71 -3.13
C PHE A 47 4.22 -4.42 -3.31
N GLU A 48 4.26 -5.48 -4.13
CA GLU A 48 5.50 -6.21 -4.41
C GLU A 48 6.57 -5.29 -5.02
N SER A 49 6.21 -4.38 -5.91
CA SER A 49 7.14 -3.38 -6.46
C SER A 49 7.73 -2.48 -5.37
N ILE A 50 6.93 -1.99 -4.43
CA ILE A 50 7.44 -1.16 -3.32
C ILE A 50 8.36 -1.97 -2.40
N PHE A 51 8.00 -3.22 -2.13
CA PHE A 51 8.86 -4.10 -1.34
C PHE A 51 10.21 -4.34 -2.04
N VAL A 52 10.20 -4.67 -3.34
CA VAL A 52 11.43 -4.88 -4.13
C VAL A 52 12.28 -3.61 -4.16
N GLN A 53 11.66 -2.44 -4.33
CA GLN A 53 12.37 -1.16 -4.26
C GLN A 53 13.03 -0.95 -2.90
N GLN A 54 12.31 -1.21 -1.80
CA GLN A 54 12.88 -1.09 -0.46
C GLN A 54 14.00 -2.10 -0.22
N LEU A 55 13.89 -3.31 -0.79
CA LEU A 55 14.94 -4.31 -0.78
C LEU A 55 16.18 -3.83 -1.55
N LEU A 56 16.02 -3.31 -2.77
CA LEU A 56 17.11 -2.75 -3.57
C LEU A 56 17.80 -1.58 -2.85
N LYS A 57 17.01 -0.67 -2.27
CA LYS A 57 17.51 0.44 -1.46
C LYS A 57 18.31 -0.04 -0.25
N SER A 58 17.81 -1.08 0.44
CA SER A 58 18.49 -1.66 1.61
C SER A 58 19.77 -2.39 1.22
N MET A 59 19.81 -3.07 0.06
CA MET A 59 21.04 -3.64 -0.48
C MET A 59 22.05 -2.54 -0.82
N ARG A 60 21.60 -1.46 -1.49
CA ARG A 60 22.43 -0.32 -1.86
C ARG A 60 23.01 0.40 -0.64
N SER A 61 22.25 0.55 0.45
CA SER A 61 22.74 1.19 1.68
C SER A 61 23.86 0.40 2.38
N THR A 62 24.03 -0.89 2.08
CA THR A 62 25.17 -1.68 2.58
C THR A 62 26.48 -1.38 1.85
N VAL A 63 26.42 -0.80 0.64
CA VAL A 63 27.60 -0.42 -0.13
C VAL A 63 28.11 0.92 0.40
N GLN A 64 29.37 0.95 0.86
CA GLN A 64 29.99 2.18 1.36
C GLN A 64 30.09 3.21 0.23
N LYS A 65 29.35 4.32 0.34
CA LYS A 65 29.43 5.43 -0.60
C LYS A 65 30.68 6.26 -0.28
N THR A 66 31.67 6.24 -1.16
CA THR A 66 32.81 7.17 -1.09
C THR A 66 32.34 8.57 -1.50
N GLY A 67 32.73 9.61 -0.75
CA GLY A 67 32.15 10.97 -0.80
C GLY A 67 32.15 11.73 -2.14
N LEU A 68 32.67 11.16 -3.22
CA LEU A 68 32.54 11.68 -4.59
C LEU A 68 31.18 11.39 -5.23
N PHE A 69 30.47 10.35 -4.79
CA PHE A 69 29.19 9.93 -5.38
C PHE A 69 27.98 10.19 -4.48
N ASP A 70 28.18 10.72 -3.28
CA ASP A 70 27.11 11.04 -2.34
C ASP A 70 26.57 12.46 -2.54
N SER A 71 25.86 12.66 -3.67
CA SER A 71 25.19 13.92 -3.96
C SER A 71 23.68 13.75 -3.92
N HIS A 72 22.95 14.85 -3.66
CA HIS A 72 21.49 14.85 -3.72
C HIS A 72 20.95 14.42 -5.09
N ALA A 73 21.61 14.87 -6.18
CA ALA A 73 21.26 14.48 -7.54
C ALA A 73 21.47 12.98 -7.77
N THR A 74 22.56 12.40 -7.26
CA THR A 74 22.81 10.96 -7.34
C THR A 74 21.72 10.18 -6.59
N ASN A 75 21.38 10.59 -5.36
CA ASN A 75 20.36 9.92 -4.56
C ASN A 75 18.97 9.98 -5.22
N MET A 76 18.63 11.09 -5.89
CA MET A 76 17.40 11.21 -6.66
C MET A 76 17.39 10.27 -7.88
N TYR A 77 18.49 10.24 -8.64
CA TYR A 77 18.63 9.33 -9.79
C TYR A 77 18.54 7.86 -9.37
N GLU A 78 19.24 7.47 -8.30
CA GLU A 78 19.18 6.12 -7.75
C GLU A 78 17.75 5.74 -7.33
N SER A 79 17.03 6.68 -6.70
CA SER A 79 15.63 6.43 -6.28
C SER A 79 14.71 6.18 -7.47
N LEU A 80 14.83 6.97 -8.54
CA LEU A 80 14.05 6.80 -9.78
C LEU A 80 14.44 5.51 -10.51
N HIS A 81 15.74 5.19 -10.51
CA HIS A 81 16.24 3.96 -11.11
C HIS A 81 15.70 2.73 -10.37
N ASP A 82 15.80 2.70 -9.05
CA ASP A 82 15.30 1.61 -8.21
C ASP A 82 13.77 1.46 -8.34
N GLU A 83 13.05 2.58 -8.55
CA GLU A 83 11.61 2.56 -8.85
C GLU A 83 11.30 1.83 -10.16
N GLU A 84 11.90 2.24 -11.29
CA GLU A 84 11.65 1.61 -12.58
C GLU A 84 12.12 0.16 -12.62
N MET A 85 13.27 -0.14 -12.00
CA MET A 85 13.75 -1.51 -11.86
C MET A 85 12.75 -2.37 -11.08
N SER A 86 12.23 -1.88 -9.94
CA SER A 86 11.26 -2.65 -9.15
C SER A 86 9.97 -2.93 -9.92
N LYS A 87 9.48 -1.98 -10.72
CA LYS A 87 8.31 -2.16 -11.61
C LYS A 87 8.59 -3.21 -12.67
N LEU A 88 9.76 -3.18 -13.32
CA LEU A 88 10.13 -4.14 -14.36
C LEU A 88 10.28 -5.56 -13.80
N MET A 89 10.94 -5.71 -12.65
CA MET A 89 11.12 -6.99 -11.97
C MET A 89 9.78 -7.61 -11.59
N THR A 90 8.85 -6.80 -11.07
CA THR A 90 7.52 -7.26 -10.66
C THR A 90 6.62 -7.62 -11.86
N LYS A 91 6.79 -6.96 -13.02
CA LYS A 91 5.97 -7.20 -14.22
C LYS A 91 6.27 -8.53 -14.92
N GLN A 92 7.54 -8.94 -15.01
CA GLN A 92 7.93 -10.09 -15.83
C GLN A 92 7.88 -11.41 -15.05
N LYS A 93 8.47 -11.43 -13.86
CA LYS A 93 8.53 -12.60 -12.98
C LYS A 93 8.95 -12.10 -11.60
N GLY A 94 7.95 -11.62 -10.84
CA GLY A 94 8.16 -11.13 -9.47
C GLY A 94 8.78 -12.19 -8.56
N ILE A 95 9.01 -11.82 -7.31
CA ILE A 95 9.52 -12.73 -6.27
C ILE A 95 8.44 -13.67 -5.72
N GLY A 96 7.18 -13.47 -6.13
CA GLY A 96 6.03 -14.28 -5.73
C GLY A 96 5.28 -13.72 -4.51
N LEU A 97 5.66 -12.53 -4.05
CA LEU A 97 5.02 -11.89 -2.90
C LEU A 97 3.62 -11.39 -3.26
N ALA A 98 3.42 -10.92 -4.50
CA ALA A 98 2.10 -10.47 -4.96
C ALA A 98 1.04 -11.58 -4.86
N ASP A 99 1.40 -12.84 -5.13
CA ASP A 99 0.43 -13.95 -5.07
C ASP A 99 -0.04 -14.24 -3.64
N ILE A 100 0.86 -14.12 -2.67
CA ILE A 100 0.55 -14.31 -1.25
C ILE A 100 -0.37 -13.19 -0.76
N ILE A 101 -0.01 -11.95 -1.07
CA ILE A 101 -0.80 -10.77 -0.70
C ILE A 101 -2.17 -10.81 -1.37
N TYR A 102 -2.22 -11.21 -2.64
CA TYR A 102 -3.46 -11.37 -3.38
C TYR A 102 -4.40 -12.35 -2.66
N LYS A 103 -3.90 -13.51 -2.24
CA LYS A 103 -4.69 -14.51 -1.50
C LYS A 103 -5.23 -13.96 -0.18
N ASP A 104 -4.41 -13.22 0.56
CA ASP A 104 -4.81 -12.62 1.83
C ASP A 104 -5.87 -11.52 1.62
N LEU A 105 -5.68 -10.66 0.62
CA LEU A 105 -6.64 -9.61 0.27
C LEU A 105 -7.95 -10.17 -0.27
N ALA A 106 -7.90 -11.20 -1.12
CA ALA A 106 -9.09 -11.87 -1.64
C ALA A 106 -9.92 -12.51 -0.51
N ARG A 107 -9.25 -13.16 0.44
CA ARG A 107 -9.90 -13.73 1.64
C ARG A 107 -10.51 -12.64 2.53
N LEU A 108 -9.88 -11.48 2.63
CA LEU A 108 -10.42 -10.34 3.38
C LEU A 108 -11.69 -9.79 2.71
N GLU A 109 -11.66 -9.57 1.39
CA GLU A 109 -12.82 -9.09 0.64
C GLU A 109 -13.99 -10.08 0.71
N GLU A 110 -13.74 -11.39 0.63
CA GLU A 110 -14.79 -12.41 0.80
C GLU A 110 -15.48 -12.30 2.18
N LYS A 111 -14.69 -12.13 3.26
CA LYS A 111 -15.23 -11.92 4.61
C LYS A 111 -16.03 -10.62 4.72
N ILE A 112 -15.60 -9.56 4.05
CA ILE A 112 -16.31 -8.27 4.03
C ILE A 112 -17.65 -8.41 3.28
N GLU A 113 -17.67 -9.10 2.13
CA GLU A 113 -18.90 -9.36 1.38
C GLU A 113 -19.89 -10.24 2.16
N GLN A 114 -19.42 -11.27 2.86
CA GLN A 114 -20.26 -12.08 3.75
C GLN A 114 -20.88 -11.21 4.88
N ALA A 115 -20.09 -10.32 5.49
CA ALA A 115 -20.58 -9.41 6.53
C ALA A 115 -21.58 -8.37 5.99
N ARG A 116 -21.40 -7.88 4.74
CA ARG A 116 -22.36 -6.98 4.07
C ARG A 116 -23.67 -7.69 3.73
N SER A 117 -23.60 -8.92 3.22
CA SER A 117 -24.77 -9.75 2.91
C SER A 117 -25.63 -9.99 4.17
N ILE A 118 -24.99 -10.32 5.31
CA ILE A 118 -25.68 -10.51 6.59
C ILE A 118 -26.40 -9.21 7.03
N ARG A 119 -25.75 -8.05 6.89
CA ARG A 119 -26.35 -6.74 7.25
C ARG A 119 -27.50 -6.34 6.31
N GLY A 120 -27.37 -6.58 5.00
CA GLY A 120 -28.42 -6.28 4.01
C GLY A 120 -29.69 -7.12 4.20
N VAL A 121 -29.54 -8.41 4.53
CA VAL A 121 -30.67 -9.31 4.79
C VAL A 121 -31.43 -8.94 6.07
N SER A 122 -30.75 -8.43 7.10
CA SER A 122 -31.40 -8.02 8.35
C SER A 122 -32.25 -6.75 8.25
N VAL A 123 -31.96 -5.82 7.34
CA VAL A 123 -32.77 -4.60 7.15
C VAL A 123 -34.07 -4.90 6.37
N GLN A 124 -34.03 -5.84 5.41
CA GLN A 124 -35.20 -6.22 4.60
C GLN A 124 -36.29 -6.95 5.42
N LYS A 125 -35.91 -7.67 6.49
CA LYS A 125 -36.85 -8.45 7.32
C LYS A 125 -37.49 -7.66 8.48
N MET A 126 -37.18 -6.38 8.64
CA MET A 126 -37.72 -5.53 9.72
C MET A 126 -38.89 -4.62 9.32
N ASN A 127 -39.47 -4.78 8.12
CA ASN A 127 -40.76 -4.15 7.78
C ASN A 127 -41.79 -5.18 7.27
N PRO A 128 -42.31 -6.08 8.13
CA PRO A 128 -43.57 -6.73 7.86
C PRO A 128 -44.73 -5.82 8.32
N ALA A 129 -45.59 -5.44 7.38
CA ALA A 129 -46.99 -5.05 7.55
C ALA A 129 -47.33 -3.88 8.52
N ILE A 130 -47.53 -2.69 7.95
CA ILE A 130 -48.72 -1.88 8.29
C ILE A 130 -49.70 -2.05 7.12
N ASP A 131 -50.36 -3.21 7.06
CA ASP A 131 -51.61 -3.38 6.31
C ASP A 131 -52.74 -3.42 7.35
N LEU A 132 -53.20 -2.24 7.75
CA LEU A 132 -54.45 -2.09 8.49
C LEU A 132 -55.54 -1.85 7.46
N LYS A 133 -56.06 -2.93 6.88
CA LYS A 133 -57.45 -2.97 6.44
C LYS A 133 -58.32 -3.11 7.68
N GLY A 134 -59.16 -2.12 7.91
CA GLY A 134 -60.16 -2.04 8.99
C GLY A 134 -60.71 -0.64 9.09
#